data_AF-A9FUM2-F1
#
_entry.id   AF-A9FUM2-F1
#
_cell.length_a   1.000
_cell.length_b   1.000
_cell.length_c   1.000
_cell.angle_alpha   90.00
_cell.angle_beta   90.00
_cell.angle_gamma   90.00
#
_symmetry.space_group_name_H-M   'P 1'
#
loop_
_entity.id
_entity.type
_entity.pdbx_description
1 polymer ?
#
loop_
_entity_poly.entity_id
_entity_poly.type
_entity_poly.pdbx_seq_one_letter_code
_entity_poly.pdbx_strand_id
1 'polypeptide(L)'
;MKATGTCPKCLCTALWYVEYVANNDPNPGTQNKATQFQLAVTGKLGLDGTSGRLEAYACQQCGYVELYLKERLPVDGKHIRELRRPQGPPYRG
;
A
#
# COMPACT_ATOMS: atom_id res chain seq x y z
N MET A 1 8.79 -4.81 -1.74
CA MET A 1 8.42 -6.18 -2.17
C MET A 1 8.37 -7.10 -0.97
N LYS A 2 7.41 -8.02 -0.94
CA LYS A 2 7.24 -9.00 0.14
C LYS A 2 8.37 -10.06 0.08
N ALA A 3 8.97 -10.37 1.22
CA ALA A 3 10.07 -11.32 1.31
C ALA A 3 9.63 -12.76 1.65
N THR A 4 8.41 -12.96 2.16
CA THR A 4 7.92 -14.25 2.66
C THR A 4 6.55 -14.60 2.07
N GLY A 5 6.22 -15.88 1.92
CA GLY A 5 4.91 -16.33 1.47
C GLY A 5 3.88 -16.50 2.59
N THR A 6 4.18 -16.02 3.81
CA THR A 6 3.42 -16.36 5.03
C THR A 6 2.75 -15.13 5.63
N CYS A 7 1.48 -15.29 6.02
CA CYS A 7 0.72 -14.29 6.76
C CYS A 7 1.28 -14.13 8.19
N PRO A 8 1.66 -12.92 8.63
CA PRO A 8 2.22 -12.73 9.97
C PRO A 8 1.16 -12.80 11.09
N LYS A 9 -0.15 -12.80 10.74
CA LYS A 9 -1.24 -12.86 11.73
C LYS A 9 -1.72 -14.27 12.05
N CYS A 10 -1.87 -15.12 11.04
CA CYS A 10 -2.40 -16.48 11.23
C CYS A 10 -1.48 -17.59 10.71
N LEU A 11 -0.28 -17.24 10.23
CA LEU A 11 0.72 -18.16 9.69
C LEU A 11 0.29 -18.96 8.45
N CYS A 12 -0.87 -18.62 7.86
CA CYS A 12 -1.29 -19.16 6.57
C CYS A 12 -0.25 -18.86 5.48
N THR A 13 0.05 -19.85 4.65
CA THR A 13 1.00 -19.75 3.53
C THR A 13 0.33 -19.47 2.19
N ALA A 14 -1.01 -19.36 2.17
CA ALA A 14 -1.78 -18.96 1.00
C ALA A 14 -2.10 -17.47 1.06
N LEU A 15 -1.49 -16.71 0.15
CA LEU A 15 -1.68 -15.27 0.00
C LEU A 15 -2.15 -14.94 -1.42
N TRP A 16 -3.05 -13.99 -1.54
CA TRP A 16 -3.47 -13.41 -2.81
C TRP A 16 -2.67 -12.15 -3.11
N TYR A 17 -2.08 -12.09 -4.30
CA TYR A 17 -1.52 -10.86 -4.84
C TYR A 17 -2.64 -10.04 -5.47
N VAL A 18 -2.77 -8.77 -5.06
CA VAL A 18 -3.80 -7.88 -5.59
C VAL A 18 -3.16 -6.96 -6.63
N GLU A 19 -3.32 -7.32 -7.90
CA GLU A 19 -2.78 -6.55 -9.03
C GLU A 19 -3.67 -5.34 -9.38
N TYR A 20 -4.98 -5.54 -9.34
CA TYR A 20 -6.00 -4.52 -9.63
C TYR A 20 -7.14 -4.58 -8.62
N VAL A 21 -7.74 -3.43 -8.33
CA VAL A 21 -8.99 -3.35 -7.58
C VAL A 21 -10.12 -3.12 -8.57
N ALA A 22 -11.17 -3.95 -8.47
CA ALA A 22 -12.37 -3.78 -9.28
C ALA A 22 -13.02 -2.41 -8.98
N ASN A 23 -13.40 -1.69 -10.03
CA ASN A 23 -14.26 -0.52 -9.89
C ASN A 23 -15.71 -1.01 -9.79
N ASN A 24 -16.30 -0.88 -8.61
CA ASN A 24 -17.70 -1.27 -8.37
C ASN A 24 -18.68 -0.11 -8.58
N ASP A 25 -18.25 1.01 -9.19
CA ASP A 25 -19.15 2.10 -9.55
C ASP A 25 -20.17 1.61 -10.60
N PRO A 26 -21.48 1.69 -10.33
CA PRO A 26 -22.51 1.27 -11.27
C PRO A 26 -22.63 2.19 -12.51
N ASN A 27 -22.06 3.40 -12.47
CA ASN A 27 -22.00 4.34 -13.60
C ASN A 27 -20.55 4.75 -13.87
N PRO A 28 -19.69 3.82 -14.32
CA PRO A 28 -18.34 4.17 -14.68
C PRO A 28 -18.44 5.02 -15.96
N GLY A 29 -18.36 6.34 -15.82
CA GLY A 29 -18.09 7.21 -16.97
C GLY A 29 -16.84 6.72 -17.72
N THR A 30 -16.53 7.32 -18.87
CA THR A 30 -15.46 6.92 -19.83
C THR A 30 -14.02 6.82 -19.29
N GLN A 31 -13.80 6.82 -17.97
CA GLN A 31 -12.52 6.54 -17.32
C GLN A 31 -12.36 5.05 -17.03
N ASN A 32 -12.03 4.30 -18.08
CA ASN A 32 -11.51 2.94 -18.01
C ASN A 32 -10.09 2.92 -17.44
N LYS A 33 -9.94 3.11 -16.12
CA LYS A 33 -8.69 2.74 -15.44
C LYS A 33 -9.03 2.00 -14.16
N ALA A 34 -8.79 0.69 -14.19
CA ALA A 34 -8.65 -0.11 -12.99
C ALA A 34 -7.74 0.65 -12.01
N THR A 35 -8.25 0.92 -10.82
CA THR A 35 -7.50 1.70 -9.84
C THR A 35 -6.35 0.85 -9.35
N GLN A 36 -5.13 1.22 -9.75
CA GLN A 36 -3.92 0.70 -9.14
C GLN A 36 -3.85 1.21 -7.70
N PHE A 37 -3.34 0.42 -6.76
CA PHE A 37 -3.04 0.94 -5.43
C PHE A 37 -2.00 2.04 -5.56
N GLN A 38 -2.47 3.27 -5.40
CA GLN A 38 -1.68 4.48 -5.52
C GLN A 38 -1.68 5.17 -4.16
N LEU A 39 -0.49 5.40 -3.62
CA LEU A 39 -0.35 6.38 -2.55
C LEU A 39 -0.29 7.76 -3.20
N ALA A 40 -1.15 8.69 -2.78
CA ALA A 40 -1.17 10.03 -3.34
C ALA A 40 0.12 10.79 -3.01
N VAL A 41 0.70 11.38 -4.07
CA VAL A 41 1.73 12.43 -4.13
C VAL A 41 3.20 12.05 -3.90
N THR A 42 4.02 12.30 -4.93
CA THR A 42 5.44 12.68 -4.85
C THR A 42 5.70 13.82 -5.84
N GLY A 43 6.02 15.01 -5.35
CA GLY A 43 6.51 16.11 -6.18
C GLY A 43 7.45 16.94 -5.34
N LYS A 44 8.71 17.12 -5.79
CA LYS A 44 9.68 17.94 -5.04
C LYS A 44 9.28 19.42 -5.00
N LEU A 45 8.46 19.88 -5.94
CA LEU A 45 8.06 21.27 -6.15
C LEU A 45 6.69 21.29 -6.88
N GLY A 46 5.61 21.75 -6.24
CA GLY A 46 4.36 22.15 -6.94
C GLY A 46 3.30 21.07 -7.20
N LEU A 47 2.44 21.35 -8.20
CA LEU A 47 1.20 20.63 -8.59
C LEU A 47 1.45 19.26 -9.26
N ASP A 48 2.70 18.91 -9.57
CA ASP A 48 3.08 17.69 -10.29
C ASP A 48 3.43 16.54 -9.33
N GLY A 49 2.45 16.11 -8.55
CA GLY A 49 2.59 14.96 -7.67
C GLY A 49 2.45 13.63 -8.44
N THR A 50 3.53 12.88 -8.66
CA THR A 50 3.45 11.49 -9.14
C THR A 50 2.94 10.55 -8.05
N SER A 51 1.84 9.84 -8.29
CA SER A 51 1.37 8.78 -7.39
C SER A 51 2.40 7.66 -7.28
N GLY A 52 2.80 7.30 -6.06
CA GLY A 52 3.66 6.14 -5.84
C GLY A 52 2.88 4.84 -6.04
N ARG A 53 3.48 3.85 -6.71
CA ARG A 53 2.86 2.53 -6.92
C ARG A 53 3.08 1.62 -5.70
N LEU A 54 2.01 0.94 -5.27
CA LEU A 54 2.05 -0.06 -4.22
C LEU A 54 1.86 -1.48 -4.78
N GLU A 55 2.35 -2.46 -4.02
CA GLU A 55 1.96 -3.86 -4.10
C GLU A 55 1.13 -4.20 -2.87
N ALA A 56 0.06 -4.97 -3.06
CA ALA A 56 -0.78 -5.43 -1.99
C ALA A 56 -0.86 -6.97 -1.98
N TYR A 57 -0.76 -7.54 -0.79
CA TYR A 57 -0.99 -8.96 -0.56
C TYR A 57 -2.05 -9.14 0.51
N ALA A 58 -3.04 -10.00 0.27
CA ALA A 58 -4.10 -10.32 1.21
C ALA A 58 -4.00 -11.79 1.64
N CYS A 59 -4.16 -12.06 2.94
CA CYS A 59 -4.23 -13.42 3.44
C CYS A 59 -5.57 -14.06 3.08
N GLN A 60 -5.54 -15.23 2.44
CA GLN A 60 -6.74 -15.95 2.05
C GLN A 60 -7.57 -16.43 3.26
N GLN A 61 -6.93 -16.68 4.40
CA GLN A 61 -7.61 -17.20 5.59
C GLN A 61 -8.18 -16.11 6.50
N CYS A 62 -7.37 -15.11 6.88
CA CYS A 62 -7.79 -14.11 7.88
C CYS A 62 -8.04 -12.71 7.30
N GLY A 63 -7.85 -12.52 5.99
CA GLY A 63 -8.07 -11.23 5.32
C GLY A 63 -7.04 -10.15 5.66
N TYR A 64 -6.00 -10.45 6.44
CA TYR A 64 -4.93 -9.49 6.74
C TYR A 64 -4.22 -9.02 5.46
N VAL A 65 -4.04 -7.70 5.32
CA VAL A 65 -3.43 -7.08 4.13
C VAL A 65 -2.10 -6.42 4.47
N GLU A 66 -1.10 -6.65 3.63
CA GLU A 66 0.17 -5.93 3.64
C GLU A 66 0.34 -5.10 2.38
N LEU A 67 0.78 -3.85 2.55
CA LEU A 67 1.07 -2.91 1.48
C LEU A 67 2.57 -2.64 1.43
N TYR A 68 3.16 -2.74 0.24
CA TYR A 68 4.57 -2.46 0.01
C TYR A 68 4.74 -1.36 -1.03
N LEU A 69 5.66 -0.45 -0.76
CA LEU A 69 6.11 0.53 -1.74
C LEU A 69 6.98 -0.15 -2.80
N LYS A 70 6.69 0.08 -4.09
CA LYS A 70 7.59 -0.30 -5.19
C LYS A 70 8.80 0.64 -5.28
N GLU A 71 8.61 1.90 -4.89
CA GLU A 71 9.61 2.96 -4.96
C GLU A 71 9.76 3.65 -3.61
N ARG A 72 11.00 4.04 -3.27
CA ARG A 72 11.26 4.74 -2.01
C ARG A 72 10.66 6.14 -2.06
N LEU A 73 9.86 6.47 -1.06
CA LEU A 73 9.33 7.83 -0.92
C LEU A 73 10.32 8.72 -0.15
N PRO A 74 10.62 9.94 -0.64
CA PRO A 74 11.37 10.92 0.13
C PRO A 74 10.48 11.54 1.23
N VAL A 75 11.06 11.80 2.40
CA VAL A 75 10.40 12.61 3.44
C VAL A 75 10.35 14.06 2.94
N ASP A 76 9.14 14.63 2.88
CA ASP A 76 8.92 16.01 2.43
C ASP A 76 8.48 16.94 3.58
N GLY A 77 8.23 16.39 4.77
CA GLY A 77 7.78 17.13 5.96
C GLY A 77 6.32 17.61 5.90
N LYS A 78 5.67 17.56 4.74
CA LYS A 78 4.29 18.03 4.54
C LYS A 78 3.31 16.87 4.49
N HIS A 79 3.52 15.94 3.57
CA HIS A 79 2.65 14.77 3.33
C HIS A 79 3.28 13.47 3.86
N ILE A 80 4.62 13.39 3.82
CA ILE A 80 5.40 12.27 4.34
C ILE A 80 6.27 12.80 5.47
N ARG A 81 5.97 12.38 6.69
CA ARG A 81 6.69 12.78 7.90
C ARG A 81 7.33 11.57 8.54
N GLU A 82 8.56 11.74 9.00
CA GLU A 82 9.22 10.72 9.80
C GLU A 82 8.54 10.65 11.17
N LEU A 83 7.91 9.52 11.48
CA LEU A 83 7.39 9.24 12.81
C LEU A 83 8.37 8.31 13.55
N ARG A 84 9.29 8.89 14.32
CA ARG A 84 10.10 8.12 15.25
C ARG A 84 9.26 7.84 16.50
N ARG A 85 9.02 6.57 16.80
CA ARG A 85 8.54 6.24 18.16
C ARG A 85 9.63 6.62 19.17
N PRO A 86 9.27 7.17 20.34
CA PRO A 86 10.16 7.12 21.49
C PRO A 86 10.57 5.67 21.72
N GLN A 87 11.82 5.42 22.10
CA GLN A 87 12.29 4.07 22.43
C GLN A 87 11.34 3.47 23.47
N GLY A 88 10.55 2.50 23.02
CA GLY A 88 9.53 1.83 23.80
C GLY A 88 9.36 0.42 23.22
N PRO A 89 8.84 -0.53 24.02
CA PRO A 89 8.82 -1.92 23.62
C PRO A 89 8.07 -2.12 22.28
N PRO A 90 8.51 -3.06 21.44
CA PRO A 90 7.89 -3.32 20.15
C PRO A 90 6.42 -3.70 20.32
N TYR A 91 5.57 -3.25 19.41
CA TYR A 91 4.13 -3.53 19.42
C TYR A 91 3.91 -5.03 19.21
N ARG A 92 3.45 -5.75 20.24
CA ARG A 92 2.88 -7.10 20.09
C ARG A 92 1.42 -6.92 19.67
N GLY A 93 1.14 -7.15 18.40
CA GLY A 93 -0.22 -7.21 17.85
C GLY A 93 -0.61 -8.61 17.45
#